data_AF-A0A0B6AY29-F1
#
_entry.id   AF-A0A0B6AY29-F1
#
_cell.length_a   1.000
_cell.length_b   1.000
_cell.length_c   1.000
_cell.angle_alpha   90.00
_cell.angle_beta   90.00
_cell.angle_gamma   90.00
#
_symmetry.space_group_name_H-M   'P 1'
#
loop_
_entity.id
_entity.type
_entity.pdbx_description
1 polymer ?
#
loop_
_entity_poly.entity_id
_entity_poly.type
_entity_poly.pdbx_seq_one_letter_code
_entity_poly.pdbx_strand_id
1 'polypeptide(L)'
;MCSLPTPMSYDQDITDSEEPPFSDKLMAFHFSLMIYAGIGNYGVSISEDQRTDMDVDYYRLIAEILKYSEDGANIMIANEWLEQPPLAANRRDLAKD
;
A
#
# COMPACT_ATOMS: atom_id res chain seq x y z
N MET A 1 -43.85 0.74 -27.06
CA MET A 1 -42.97 1.81 -26.55
C MET A 1 -42.75 1.56 -25.07
N CYS A 2 -41.60 1.03 -24.68
CA CYS A 2 -41.20 0.95 -23.27
C CYS A 2 -39.89 1.73 -23.16
N SER A 3 -39.97 2.98 -22.69
CA SER A 3 -38.80 3.76 -22.31
C SER A 3 -38.35 3.27 -20.93
N LEU A 4 -37.27 2.50 -20.90
CA LEU A 4 -36.58 2.20 -19.65
C LEU A 4 -35.99 3.52 -19.12
N PRO A 5 -36.15 3.85 -17.82
CA PRO A 5 -35.52 5.03 -17.25
C PRO A 5 -34.00 4.89 -17.40
N THR A 6 -33.37 5.88 -18.02
CA THR A 6 -31.91 5.97 -18.08
C THR A 6 -31.39 6.17 -16.67
N PRO A 7 -30.43 5.35 -16.20
CA PRO A 7 -29.82 5.55 -14.90
C PRO A 7 -29.23 6.96 -14.82
N MET A 8 -29.31 7.55 -13.63
CA MET A 8 -28.76 8.87 -13.34
C MET A 8 -27.28 8.91 -13.77
N SER A 9 -26.86 9.94 -14.50
CA SER A 9 -25.43 10.17 -14.74
C SER A 9 -24.76 10.29 -13.37
N TYR A 10 -23.74 9.49 -13.13
CA TYR A 10 -22.88 9.67 -11.95
C TYR A 10 -21.95 10.84 -12.30
N ASP A 11 -22.50 12.05 -12.34
CA ASP A 11 -21.69 13.25 -12.53
C ASP A 11 -20.73 13.33 -11.35
N GLN A 12 -19.43 13.39 -11.66
CA GLN A 12 -18.36 13.60 -10.69
C GLN A 12 -18.37 15.08 -10.29
N ASP A 13 -19.42 15.51 -9.60
CA ASP A 13 -19.47 16.85 -9.07
C ASP A 13 -18.43 16.97 -7.95
N ILE A 14 -17.61 18.03 -8.03
CA ILE A 14 -16.65 18.37 -6.98
C ILE A 14 -17.46 18.64 -5.72
N THR A 15 -17.29 17.79 -4.70
CA THR A 15 -17.98 17.95 -3.42
C THR A 15 -17.20 18.92 -2.55
N ASP A 16 -17.86 19.91 -1.94
CA ASP A 16 -17.25 20.87 -0.99
C ASP A 16 -16.92 20.24 0.40
N SER A 17 -16.93 18.90 0.51
CA SER A 17 -16.71 18.19 1.77
C SER A 17 -15.23 18.19 2.13
N GLU A 18 -14.90 18.74 3.29
CA GLU A 18 -13.56 18.67 3.88
C GLU A 18 -13.32 17.36 4.65
N GLU A 19 -14.39 16.61 4.97
CA GLU A 19 -14.26 15.34 5.67
C GLU A 19 -13.93 14.19 4.70
N PRO A 20 -12.89 13.38 5.00
CA PRO A 20 -12.50 12.26 4.17
C PRO A 20 -13.60 11.18 4.19
N PRO A 21 -13.99 10.62 3.03
CA PRO A 21 -15.07 9.64 2.94
C PRO A 21 -14.69 8.25 3.46
N PHE A 22 -13.40 7.98 3.68
CA PHE A 22 -12.87 6.69 4.16
C PHE A 22 -12.09 6.88 5.45
N SER A 23 -12.01 5.82 6.26
CA SER A 23 -11.24 5.84 7.49
C SER A 23 -9.74 5.86 7.22
N ASP A 24 -9.00 6.52 8.11
CA ASP A 24 -7.54 6.58 8.05
C ASP A 24 -6.89 5.19 8.03
N LYS A 25 -7.47 4.22 8.76
CA LYS A 25 -7.02 2.82 8.75
C LYS A 25 -7.11 2.20 7.35
N LEU A 26 -8.24 2.39 6.66
CA LEU A 26 -8.44 1.85 5.31
C LEU A 26 -7.53 2.55 4.30
N MET A 27 -7.40 3.87 4.41
CA MET A 27 -6.52 4.67 3.55
C MET A 27 -5.05 4.28 3.71
N ALA A 28 -4.56 4.14 4.96
CA ALA A 28 -3.19 3.73 5.25
C ALA A 28 -2.89 2.30 4.76
N PHE A 29 -3.84 1.38 4.92
CA PHE A 29 -3.73 0.03 4.36
C PHE A 29 -3.60 0.04 2.84
N HIS A 30 -4.46 0.79 2.14
CA HIS A 30 -4.42 0.89 0.69
C HIS A 30 -3.15 1.57 0.20
N PHE A 31 -2.70 2.61 0.89
CA PHE A 31 -1.44 3.30 0.61
C PHE A 31 -0.23 2.36 0.72
N SER A 32 -0.18 1.57 1.79
CA SER A 32 0.86 0.56 1.99
C SER A 32 0.87 -0.48 0.87
N LEU A 33 -0.31 -0.95 0.45
CA LEU A 33 -0.45 -1.88 -0.69
C LEU A 33 0.11 -1.27 -1.98
N MET A 34 -0.23 -0.02 -2.29
CA MET A 34 0.27 0.68 -3.49
C MET A 34 1.79 0.85 -3.46
N ILE A 35 2.38 1.15 -2.30
CA ILE A 35 3.84 1.24 -2.15
C ILE A 35 4.51 -0.10 -2.50
N TYR A 36 4.05 -1.21 -1.92
CA TYR A 36 4.64 -2.52 -2.19
C TYR A 36 4.46 -2.96 -3.64
N ALA A 37 3.31 -2.66 -4.25
CA ALA A 37 3.10 -2.88 -5.68
C ALA A 37 4.07 -2.03 -6.54
N GLY A 38 4.29 -0.76 -6.16
CA GLY A 38 5.24 0.12 -6.82
C GLY A 38 6.69 -0.37 -6.76
N ILE A 39 7.13 -0.85 -5.58
CA ILE A 39 8.45 -1.49 -5.42
C ILE A 39 8.57 -2.72 -6.35
N GLY A 40 7.53 -3.56 -6.40
CA GLY A 40 7.48 -4.71 -7.30
C GLY A 40 7.63 -4.32 -8.77
N ASN A 41 6.93 -3.27 -9.20
CA ASN A 41 7.04 -2.74 -10.56
C ASN A 41 8.46 -2.27 -10.87
N TYR A 42 9.14 -1.55 -9.96
CA TYR A 42 10.54 -1.17 -10.17
C TYR A 42 11.47 -2.39 -10.26
N GLY A 43 11.22 -3.44 -9.48
CA GLY A 43 11.98 -4.70 -9.58
C GLY A 43 11.83 -5.37 -10.96
N VAL A 44 10.61 -5.35 -11.53
CA VAL A 44 10.36 -5.82 -12.90
C VAL A 44 11.05 -4.92 -13.91
N SER A 45 10.94 -3.59 -13.78
CA SER A 45 11.61 -2.64 -14.68
C SER A 45 13.12 -2.85 -14.73
N ILE A 46 13.79 -3.04 -13.58
CA ILE A 46 15.23 -3.35 -13.52
C ILE A 46 15.55 -4.67 -14.24
N SER A 47 14.63 -5.63 -14.24
CA SER A 47 14.85 -6.94 -14.87
C SER A 47 14.69 -6.89 -16.39
N GLU A 48 13.88 -5.96 -16.91
CA GLU A 48 13.56 -5.83 -18.32
C GLU A 48 14.36 -4.74 -19.03
N ASP A 49 14.85 -3.74 -18.29
CA ASP A 49 15.62 -2.64 -18.86
C ASP A 49 17.04 -3.08 -19.21
N GLN A 50 17.55 -2.59 -20.34
CA GLN A 50 18.92 -2.83 -20.79
C GLN A 50 19.83 -1.63 -20.49
N ARG A 51 19.24 -0.55 -19.99
CA ARG A 51 19.92 0.72 -19.72
C ARG A 51 20.31 0.82 -18.25
N THR A 52 21.58 0.57 -17.97
CA THR A 52 22.12 0.60 -16.60
C THR A 52 22.01 1.96 -15.90
N ASP A 53 21.93 3.06 -16.65
CA ASP A 53 21.67 4.39 -16.08
C ASP A 53 20.28 4.48 -15.45
N MET A 54 19.28 3.84 -16.05
CA MET A 54 17.91 3.79 -15.52
C MET A 54 17.83 2.85 -14.31
N ASP A 55 18.56 1.74 -14.30
CA ASP A 55 18.65 0.84 -13.16
C ASP A 55 19.14 1.53 -11.90
N VAL A 56 20.18 2.38 -12.01
CA VAL A 56 20.72 3.14 -10.88
C VAL A 56 19.66 4.05 -10.26
N ASP A 57 18.84 4.70 -11.08
CA ASP A 57 17.72 5.52 -10.62
C ASP A 57 16.64 4.67 -9.96
N TYR A 58 16.27 3.52 -10.52
CA TYR A 58 15.31 2.61 -9.91
C TYR A 58 15.80 2.09 -8.55
N TYR A 59 17.07 1.71 -8.42
CA TYR A 59 17.64 1.30 -7.13
C TYR A 59 17.58 2.40 -6.08
N ARG A 60 17.93 3.64 -6.46
CA ARG A 60 17.82 4.80 -5.57
C ARG A 60 16.38 5.01 -5.11
N LEU A 61 15.42 4.99 -6.04
CA LEU A 61 13.99 5.16 -5.73
C LEU A 61 13.45 4.05 -4.84
N ILE A 62 13.80 2.78 -5.10
CA ILE A 62 13.42 1.65 -4.22
C ILE A 62 13.91 1.90 -2.79
N ALA A 63 15.17 2.33 -2.62
CA ALA A 63 15.73 2.58 -1.30
C ALA A 63 15.02 3.73 -0.55
N GLU A 64 14.66 4.81 -1.26
CA GLU A 64 13.90 5.94 -0.69
C GLU A 64 12.48 5.51 -0.30
N ILE A 65 11.80 4.77 -1.18
CA ILE A 65 10.43 4.29 -0.95
C ILE A 65 10.37 3.26 0.18
N LEU A 66 11.40 2.41 0.33
CA LEU A 66 11.46 1.47 1.45
C LEU A 66 11.51 2.18 2.81
N LYS A 67 12.32 3.25 2.94
CA LYS A 67 12.33 4.07 4.16
C LYS A 67 10.98 4.74 4.41
N TYR A 68 10.38 5.29 3.35
CA TYR A 68 9.06 5.87 3.43
C TYR A 68 7.97 4.85 3.83
N SER A 69 8.09 3.60 3.37
CA SER A 69 7.19 2.51 3.75
C SER A 69 7.34 2.11 5.22
N GLU A 70 8.56 2.19 5.77
CA GLU A 70 8.84 1.94 7.18
C GLU A 70 8.15 2.99 8.06
N ASP A 71 8.21 4.27 7.68
CA ASP A 71 7.51 5.35 8.39
C ASP A 71 5.99 5.12 8.39
N GLY A 72 5.42 4.71 7.25
CA GLY A 72 4.01 4.34 7.14
C GLY A 72 3.65 3.13 8.03
N ALA A 73 4.50 2.09 8.06
CA ALA A 73 4.31 0.94 8.92
C ALA A 73 4.37 1.31 10.40
N ASN A 74 5.29 2.18 10.80
CA ASN A 74 5.41 2.68 12.17
C ASN A 74 4.15 3.44 12.62
N ILE A 75 3.54 4.24 11.74
CA ILE A 75 2.25 4.91 12.00
C ILE A 75 1.14 3.87 12.20
N MET A 76 1.07 2.86 11.35
CA MET A 76 0.05 1.81 11.49
C MET A 76 0.23 0.99 12.77
N ILE A 77 1.47 0.71 13.18
CA ILE A 77 1.76 0.03 14.46
C ILE A 77 1.35 0.91 15.64
N ALA A 78 1.71 2.19 15.63
CA ALA A 78 1.39 3.13 16.70
C ALA A 78 -0.13 3.30 16.92
N ASN A 79 -0.93 3.10 15.86
CA ASN A 79 -2.39 3.15 15.92
C ASN A 79 -3.05 1.76 16.05
N GLU A 80 -2.28 0.69 16.26
CA GLU A 80 -2.81 -0.69 16.33
C GLU A 80 -3.60 -1.12 15.08
N TRP A 81 -3.20 -0.62 13.92
CA TRP A 81 -3.81 -0.93 12.62
C TRP A 81 -3.11 -2.07 11.88
N LEU A 82 -1.89 -2.42 12.29
CA LEU A 82 -1.12 -3.51 11.73
C LEU A 82 -1.12 -4.71 12.67
N GLU A 83 -1.75 -5.80 12.24
CA GLU A 83 -1.83 -7.05 12.99
C GLU A 83 -0.47 -7.77 13.01
N GLN A 84 -0.13 -8.40 14.13
CA GLN A 84 1.02 -9.29 14.19
C GLN A 84 0.67 -10.61 13.49
N PRO A 85 1.45 -11.05 12.50
CA PRO A 85 1.23 -12.36 11.90
C PRO A 85 1.49 -13.48 12.93
N PRO A 86 0.84 -14.64 12.81
CA PRO A 86 1.04 -15.75 13.74
C PRO A 86 2.51 -16.16 13.77
N LEU A 87 3.12 -16.08 14.95
CA LEU A 87 4.51 -16.46 15.16
C LEU A 87 4.64 -17.96 15.40
N ALA A 88 5.70 -18.55 14.88
CA ALA A 88 6.03 -19.94 15.21
C ALA A 88 6.29 -20.08 16.71
N ALA A 89 5.82 -21.17 17.31
CA ALA A 89 6.01 -21.40 18.74
C ALA A 89 7.50 -21.47 19.10
N ASN A 90 7.88 -20.80 20.19
CA ASN A 90 9.25 -20.82 20.66
C ASN A 90 9.58 -22.19 21.27
N ARG A 91 10.33 -23.01 20.53
CA ARG A 91 10.73 -24.37 20.95
C ARG A 91 11.50 -24.42 22.27
N ARG A 92 12.16 -23.32 22.68
CA ARG A 92 12.88 -23.26 23.96
C ARG A 92 11.96 -23.07 25.16
N ASP A 93 10.83 -22.40 24.95
CA ASP A 93 9.84 -22.20 25.99
C ASP A 93 9.00 -23.48 26.16
N LEU A 94 8.73 -24.19 25.07
CA LEU A 94 8.04 -25.50 25.06
C LEU A 94 8.86 -26.66 25.65
N ALA A 95 10.17 -26.52 25.79
CA ALA A 95 11.06 -27.57 26.31
C ALA A 95 11.34 -27.45 27.82
N LYS A 96 10.77 -26.43 28.47
CA LYS A 96 10.88 -26.20 29.92
C LYS A 96 9.69 -26.77 30.71
N ASP A 97 8.67 -27.24 30.02
CA ASP A 97 7.54 -28.02 30.54
C ASP A 97 7.78 -29.52 30.33
#